data_AF-A0A536HLL7-F1
#
_entry.id   AF-A0A536HLL7-F1
#
_cell.length_a   1.000
_cell.length_b   1.000
_cell.length_c   1.000
_cell.angle_alpha   90.00
_cell.angle_beta   90.00
_cell.angle_gamma   90.00
#
_symmetry.space_group_name_H-M   'P 1'
#
loop_
_entity.id
_entity.type
_entity.pdbx_description
1 polymer ?
#
loop_
_entity_poly.entity_id
_entity_poly.type
_entity_poly.pdbx_seq_one_letter_code
_entity_poly.pdbx_strand_id
1 'polypeptide(L)'
;MIHETNPFPSMLGRLCNHPCETDCKRGWVQGPENAVSIKSLKRFATDYAWARRMKISYQMAPENGKRVAVVGSGCAGLTAAQDLRLMGYAVDLYEREAKLGGLLSASIPHFRFELPQLEWEIQMIIDTGVNVLLNKNVGKDVKLEQLLA
;
A
#
# COMPACT_ATOMS: atom_id res chain seq x y z
N MET A 1 -5.40 -11.42 7.15
CA MET A 1 -4.00 -11.67 7.56
C MET A 1 -2.97 -10.90 6.73
N ILE A 2 -2.67 -11.22 5.45
CA ILE A 2 -1.52 -10.58 4.75
C ILE A 2 -1.70 -9.05 4.67
N HIS A 3 -2.88 -8.58 4.28
CA HIS A 3 -3.19 -7.16 4.16
C HIS A 3 -3.32 -6.41 5.49
N GLU A 4 -3.41 -7.10 6.63
CA GLU A 4 -3.46 -6.43 7.94
C GLU A 4 -2.11 -5.81 8.31
N THR A 5 -1.02 -6.32 7.74
CA THR A 5 0.34 -5.86 8.02
C THR A 5 1.00 -5.17 6.83
N ASN A 6 0.39 -5.24 5.65
CA ASN A 6 0.93 -4.63 4.45
C ASN A 6 -0.19 -4.34 3.44
N PRO A 7 -0.41 -3.08 3.02
CA PRO A 7 -1.45 -2.76 2.03
C PRO A 7 -1.15 -3.20 0.59
N PHE A 8 0.12 -3.48 0.25
CA PHE A 8 0.58 -3.81 -1.11
C PHE A 8 1.20 -5.21 -1.23
N PRO A 9 0.54 -6.27 -0.78
CA PRO A 9 1.10 -7.61 -0.80
C PRO A 9 1.29 -8.15 -2.22
N SER A 10 0.48 -7.74 -3.20
CA SER A 10 0.65 -8.16 -4.58
C SER A 10 1.96 -7.64 -5.18
N MET A 11 2.35 -6.41 -4.80
CA MET A 11 3.63 -5.80 -5.17
C MET A 11 4.79 -6.53 -4.51
N LEU A 12 4.70 -6.85 -3.22
CA LEU A 12 5.75 -7.64 -2.55
C LEU A 12 5.87 -9.06 -3.13
N GLY A 13 4.76 -9.69 -3.51
CA GLY A 13 4.79 -10.99 -4.21
C GLY A 13 5.53 -10.97 -5.55
N ARG A 14 5.79 -9.79 -6.12
CA ARG A 14 6.44 -9.61 -7.43
C ARG A 14 7.82 -8.98 -7.33
N LEU A 15 7.94 -7.90 -6.57
CA LEU A 15 9.11 -7.01 -6.56
C LEU A 15 10.07 -7.28 -5.41
N CYS A 16 9.62 -7.91 -4.32
CA CYS A 16 10.46 -8.15 -3.14
C CYS A 16 11.66 -9.05 -3.46
N ASN A 17 12.79 -8.75 -2.83
CA ASN A 17 14.01 -9.57 -2.79
C ASN A 17 13.93 -10.72 -1.75
N HIS A 18 12.72 -11.00 -1.22
CA HIS A 18 12.40 -12.18 -0.41
C HIS A 18 13.38 -12.48 0.75
N PRO A 19 13.76 -11.49 1.59
CA PRO A 19 14.68 -11.73 2.71
C PRO A 19 14.11 -12.75 3.72
N CYS A 20 12.79 -12.82 3.84
CA CYS A 20 12.10 -13.82 4.64
C CYS A 20 12.36 -15.28 4.22
N GLU A 21 12.77 -15.54 2.98
CA GLU A 21 13.11 -16.89 2.51
C GLU A 21 14.55 -17.27 2.89
N THR A 22 15.46 -16.29 2.93
CA THR A 22 16.85 -16.46 3.40
C THR A 22 16.91 -16.86 4.87
N ASP A 23 16.03 -16.30 5.70
CA ASP A 23 15.93 -16.60 7.14
C ASP A 23 14.97 -17.78 7.45
N CYS A 24 14.57 -18.54 6.43
CA CYS A 24 13.66 -19.67 6.63
C CYS A 24 14.34 -20.80 7.40
N LYS A 25 13.82 -21.17 8.58
CA LYS A 25 14.33 -22.30 9.38
C LYS A 25 14.42 -23.61 8.59
N ARG A 26 13.49 -23.87 7.67
CA ARG A 26 13.55 -25.05 6.80
C ARG A 26 14.74 -24.98 5.85
N GLY A 27 15.03 -23.79 5.31
CA GLY A 27 16.23 -23.52 4.53
C GLY A 27 17.52 -23.75 5.32
N TRP A 28 17.54 -23.34 6.59
CA TRP A 28 18.72 -23.53 7.46
C TRP A 28 18.97 -25.00 7.81
N VAL A 29 17.91 -25.78 8.06
CA VAL A 29 18.02 -27.18 8.49
C VAL A 29 18.18 -28.15 7.32
N GLN A 30 17.51 -27.88 6.19
CA GLN A 30 17.40 -28.82 5.07
C GLN A 30 18.07 -28.31 3.78
N GLY A 31 18.71 -27.14 3.79
CA GLY A 31 19.34 -26.53 2.60
C GLY A 31 18.51 -25.39 2.01
N PRO A 32 19.12 -24.32 1.45
CA PRO A 32 18.41 -23.13 0.95
C PRO A 32 17.31 -23.43 -0.08
N GLU A 33 17.47 -24.48 -0.89
CA GLU A 33 16.49 -24.97 -1.85
C GLU A 33 15.19 -25.49 -1.21
N ASN A 34 15.24 -25.83 0.07
CA ASN A 34 14.09 -26.25 0.88
C ASN A 34 13.43 -25.09 1.62
N ALA A 35 13.91 -23.86 1.46
CA ALA A 35 13.23 -22.68 1.99
C ALA A 35 11.80 -22.59 1.45
N VAL A 36 10.87 -22.17 2.30
CA VAL A 36 9.48 -21.97 1.87
C VAL A 36 9.43 -20.79 0.91
N SER A 37 8.83 -20.96 -0.27
CA SER A 37 8.69 -19.88 -1.26
C SER A 37 7.59 -18.88 -0.85
N ILE A 38 7.84 -18.13 0.22
CA ILE A 38 6.92 -17.17 0.84
C ILE A 38 6.49 -16.09 -0.16
N LYS A 39 7.40 -15.58 -0.99
CA LYS A 39 7.09 -14.59 -2.02
C LYS A 39 6.10 -15.15 -3.05
N SER A 40 6.32 -16.38 -3.51
CA SER A 40 5.43 -17.04 -4.47
C SER A 40 4.06 -17.36 -3.86
N LEU A 41 4.02 -17.79 -2.60
CA LEU A 41 2.76 -18.02 -1.87
C LEU A 41 1.98 -16.71 -1.68
N LYS A 42 2.65 -15.61 -1.35
CA LYS A 42 2.03 -14.28 -1.27
C LYS A 42 1.47 -13.84 -2.61
N ARG A 43 2.21 -14.05 -3.70
CA ARG A 43 1.73 -13.80 -5.07
C ARG A 43 0.50 -14.64 -5.38
N PHE A 44 0.55 -15.95 -5.16
CA PHE A 44 -0.58 -16.84 -5.43
C PHE A 44 -1.85 -16.40 -4.69
N ALA A 45 -1.74 -16.11 -3.39
CA ALA A 45 -2.88 -15.68 -2.58
C ALA A 45 -3.47 -14.35 -3.07
N THR A 46 -2.62 -13.38 -3.43
CA THR A 46 -3.07 -12.07 -3.91
C THR A 46 -3.65 -12.13 -5.33
N ASP A 47 -3.11 -12.99 -6.19
CA ASP A 47 -3.64 -13.22 -7.53
C ASP A 47 -5.01 -13.92 -7.48
N TYR A 48 -5.16 -14.89 -6.57
CA TYR A 48 -6.45 -15.55 -6.32
C TYR A 48 -7.51 -14.56 -5.82
N ALA A 49 -7.14 -13.69 -4.88
CA ALA A 49 -8.02 -12.65 -4.34
C ALA A 49 -8.41 -11.62 -5.40
N TRP A 50 -7.43 -11.18 -6.20
CA TRP A 50 -7.63 -10.24 -7.29
C TRP A 50 -8.59 -10.77 -8.37
N ALA A 51 -8.39 -12.02 -8.80
CA ALA A 51 -9.26 -12.68 -9.78
C ALA A 51 -10.73 -12.72 -9.35
N ARG A 52 -10.99 -12.73 -8.03
CA ARG A 52 -12.33 -12.72 -7.43
C ARG A 52 -12.78 -11.34 -6.95
N ARG A 53 -11.97 -10.30 -7.18
CA ARG A 53 -12.22 -8.93 -6.70
C ARG A 53 -12.58 -8.90 -5.21
N MET A 54 -11.92 -9.75 -4.43
CA MET A 54 -12.10 -9.78 -2.98
C MET A 54 -11.74 -8.40 -2.42
N LYS A 55 -12.44 -7.98 -1.36
CA LYS A 55 -12.10 -6.77 -0.60
C LYS A 55 -11.95 -7.12 0.85
N ILE A 56 -11.19 -6.30 1.56
CA ILE A 56 -10.99 -6.47 2.99
C ILE A 56 -11.86 -5.46 3.72
N SER A 57 -12.68 -5.98 4.63
CA SER A 57 -13.40 -5.15 5.58
C SER A 57 -12.44 -4.79 6.70
N TYR A 58 -11.92 -3.56 6.66
CA TYR A 58 -11.10 -3.06 7.73
C TYR A 58 -11.94 -2.68 8.95
N GLN A 59 -11.42 -2.94 10.15
CA GLN A 59 -12.01 -2.44 11.38
C GLN A 59 -11.54 -1.01 11.61
N MET A 60 -12.47 -0.07 11.73
CA MET A 60 -12.18 1.34 11.94
C MET A 60 -12.48 1.71 13.39
N ALA A 61 -11.54 2.40 14.04
CA ALA A 61 -11.79 3.04 15.32
C ALA A 61 -12.78 4.21 15.16
N PRO A 62 -13.49 4.59 16.24
CA PRO A 62 -14.33 5.79 16.23
C PRO A 62 -13.53 7.04 15.84
N GLU A 63 -14.18 8.00 15.20
CA GLU A 63 -13.54 9.26 14.82
C GLU A 63 -13.03 10.00 16.06
N ASN A 64 -11.77 10.42 16.01
CA ASN A 64 -11.10 11.09 17.13
C ASN A 64 -11.11 12.62 17.02
N GLY A 65 -11.76 13.17 15.98
CA GLY A 65 -11.88 14.60 15.72
C GLY A 65 -10.60 15.30 15.26
N LYS A 66 -9.49 14.57 15.08
CA LYS A 66 -8.22 15.12 14.61
C LYS A 66 -8.04 14.86 13.12
N ARG A 67 -7.35 15.79 12.45
CA ARG A 67 -7.01 15.73 11.03
C ARG A 67 -5.51 15.58 10.83
N VAL A 68 -5.11 14.80 9.83
CA VAL A 68 -3.73 14.62 9.41
C VAL A 68 -3.60 14.83 7.91
N ALA A 69 -2.63 15.65 7.51
CA ALA A 69 -2.22 15.78 6.12
C ALA A 69 -1.07 14.81 5.81
N VAL A 70 -1.20 14.02 4.74
CA VAL A 70 -0.16 13.14 4.22
C VAL A 70 0.26 13.66 2.85
N VAL A 71 1.57 13.82 2.63
CA VAL A 71 2.12 14.37 1.38
C VAL A 71 2.83 13.27 0.60
N GLY A 72 2.33 13.00 -0.61
CA GLY A 72 2.80 11.98 -1.54
C GLY A 72 2.03 10.67 -1.41
N SER A 73 1.62 10.11 -2.54
CA SER A 73 0.84 8.87 -2.65
C SER A 73 1.68 7.63 -3.00
N GLY A 74 2.97 7.65 -2.69
CA GLY A 74 3.80 6.45 -2.76
C GLY A 74 3.38 5.40 -1.72
N CYS A 75 4.06 4.26 -1.70
CA CYS A 75 3.75 3.17 -0.76
C CYS A 75 3.69 3.66 0.69
N ALA A 76 4.65 4.51 1.09
CA ALA A 76 4.72 5.06 2.44
C ALA A 76 3.50 5.92 2.78
N GLY A 77 3.15 6.88 1.91
CA GLY A 77 2.04 7.80 2.17
C GLY A 77 0.69 7.09 2.14
N LEU A 78 0.47 6.17 1.21
CA LEU A 78 -0.77 5.38 1.17
C LEU A 78 -0.91 4.43 2.38
N THR A 79 0.18 3.82 2.83
CA THR A 79 0.17 2.99 4.06
C THR A 79 -0.14 3.85 5.28
N ALA A 80 0.55 4.99 5.44
CA ALA A 80 0.31 5.90 6.55
C ALA A 80 -1.13 6.44 6.55
N ALA A 81 -1.66 6.79 5.37
CA ALA A 81 -3.03 7.27 5.23
C ALA A 81 -4.06 6.21 5.62
N GLN A 82 -3.84 4.95 5.22
CA GLN A 82 -4.66 3.83 5.65
C GLN A 82 -4.63 3.68 7.17
N ASP A 83 -3.44 3.52 7.76
CA ASP A 83 -3.28 3.27 9.19
C ASP A 83 -3.93 4.37 10.03
N LEU A 84 -3.72 5.64 9.66
CA LEU A 84 -4.33 6.79 10.32
C LEU A 84 -5.86 6.81 10.19
N ARG A 85 -6.42 6.44 9.03
CA ARG A 85 -7.87 6.29 8.87
C ARG A 85 -8.42 5.18 9.76
N LEU A 86 -7.74 4.04 9.85
CA LEU A 86 -8.15 2.93 10.72
C LEU A 86 -8.10 3.31 12.20
N MET A 87 -7.18 4.21 12.59
CA MET A 87 -7.10 4.78 13.94
C MET A 87 -8.10 5.91 14.22
N GLY A 88 -8.98 6.25 13.28
CA GLY A 88 -10.06 7.22 13.45
C GLY A 88 -9.68 8.68 13.17
N TYR A 89 -8.50 8.96 12.60
CA TYR A 89 -8.13 10.30 12.15
C TYR A 89 -8.75 10.64 10.81
N ALA A 90 -9.20 11.87 10.59
CA ALA A 90 -9.49 12.34 9.24
C ALA A 90 -8.17 12.53 8.48
N VAL A 91 -8.06 12.01 7.24
CA VAL A 91 -6.80 12.05 6.47
C VAL A 91 -7.01 12.73 5.12
N ASP A 92 -6.22 13.78 4.87
CA ASP A 92 -6.08 14.43 3.58
C ASP A 92 -4.76 14.00 2.93
N LEU A 93 -4.82 13.26 1.82
CA LEU A 93 -3.68 12.78 1.06
C LEU A 93 -3.45 13.68 -0.17
N TYR A 94 -2.34 14.43 -0.15
CA TYR A 94 -1.93 15.31 -1.24
C TYR A 94 -0.98 14.58 -2.18
N GLU A 95 -1.26 14.59 -3.48
CA GLU A 95 -0.38 14.03 -4.52
C GLU A 95 -0.14 15.06 -5.62
N ARG A 96 1.12 15.17 -6.04
CA ARG A 96 1.54 16.08 -7.10
C ARG A 96 1.05 15.62 -8.47
N GLU A 97 1.09 14.33 -8.74
CA GLU A 97 0.72 13.75 -10.03
C GLU A 97 -0.80 13.56 -10.16
N ALA A 98 -1.25 13.26 -11.38
CA ALA A 98 -2.65 12.97 -11.69
C ALA A 98 -3.08 11.54 -11.29
N LYS A 99 -2.17 10.71 -10.79
CA LYS A 99 -2.42 9.32 -10.42
C LYS A 99 -1.72 8.97 -9.11
N LEU A 100 -2.36 8.10 -8.34
CA LEU A 100 -1.81 7.56 -7.09
C LEU A 100 -0.80 6.45 -7.33
N GLY A 101 0.02 6.15 -6.33
CA GLY A 101 0.92 4.99 -6.29
C GLY A 101 2.41 5.33 -6.46
N GLY A 102 2.76 6.62 -6.61
CA GLY A 102 4.14 7.09 -6.71
C GLY A 102 4.96 6.30 -7.72
N LEU A 103 6.15 5.81 -7.32
CA LEU A 103 7.05 5.06 -8.20
C LEU A 103 6.46 3.76 -8.73
N LEU A 104 5.54 3.11 -8.01
CA LEU A 104 4.86 1.92 -8.52
C LEU A 104 4.11 2.25 -9.80
N SER A 105 3.34 3.35 -9.80
CA SER A 105 2.57 3.78 -10.97
C SER A 105 3.41 4.50 -12.02
N ALA A 106 4.43 5.28 -11.61
CA ALA A 106 5.14 6.20 -12.50
C ALA A 106 6.41 5.64 -13.13
N SER A 107 7.09 4.66 -12.50
CA SER A 107 8.47 4.30 -12.89
C SER A 107 8.74 2.81 -12.99
N ILE A 108 8.02 1.97 -12.25
CA ILE A 108 8.28 0.52 -12.26
C ILE A 108 7.65 -0.09 -13.54
N PRO A 109 8.43 -0.81 -14.36
CA PRO A 109 7.92 -1.36 -15.61
C PRO A 109 6.78 -2.37 -15.42
N HIS A 110 5.73 -2.26 -16.24
CA HIS A 110 4.50 -3.06 -16.14
C HIS A 110 4.66 -4.55 -16.48
N PHE A 111 5.75 -4.96 -17.14
CA PHE A 111 6.02 -6.41 -17.27
C PHE A 111 6.32 -7.06 -15.92
N ARG A 112 6.64 -6.27 -14.87
CA ARG A 112 6.88 -6.79 -13.51
C ARG A 112 5.60 -6.98 -12.71
N PHE A 113 4.50 -6.28 -13.04
CA PHE A 113 3.21 -6.36 -12.35
C PHE A 113 2.10 -5.68 -13.15
N GLU A 114 0.83 -6.06 -12.91
CA GLU A 114 -0.31 -5.47 -13.61
C GLU A 114 -0.80 -4.18 -12.91
N LEU A 115 -0.90 -3.07 -13.64
CA LEU A 115 -1.43 -1.80 -13.11
C LEU A 115 -2.83 -1.95 -12.49
N PRO A 116 -3.80 -2.65 -13.12
CA PRO A 116 -5.12 -2.83 -12.53
C PRO A 116 -5.10 -3.50 -11.15
N GLN A 117 -4.14 -4.39 -10.90
CA GLN A 117 -4.00 -5.04 -9.59
C GLN A 117 -3.48 -4.07 -8.53
N LEU A 118 -2.54 -3.19 -8.90
CA LEU A 118 -2.11 -2.09 -8.03
C LEU A 118 -3.25 -1.12 -7.73
N GLU A 119 -3.99 -0.70 -8.76
CA GLU A 119 -5.13 0.21 -8.60
C GLU A 119 -6.21 -0.37 -7.68
N TRP A 120 -6.41 -1.69 -7.70
CA TRP A 120 -7.30 -2.37 -6.75
C TRP A 120 -6.81 -2.33 -5.30
N GLU A 121 -5.51 -2.52 -5.06
CA GLU A 121 -4.95 -2.36 -3.71
C GLU A 121 -5.06 -0.92 -3.22
N ILE A 122 -4.78 0.05 -4.10
CA ILE A 122 -4.97 1.47 -3.80
C ILE A 122 -6.44 1.77 -3.50
N GLN A 123 -7.37 1.24 -4.28
CA GLN A 123 -8.79 1.48 -4.06
C GLN A 123 -9.26 0.97 -2.70
N MET A 124 -8.76 -0.18 -2.23
CA MET A 124 -9.06 -0.66 -0.88
C MET A 124 -8.60 0.30 0.22
N ILE A 125 -7.52 1.06 -0.01
CA ILE A 125 -7.07 2.13 0.89
C ILE A 125 -8.01 3.32 0.82
N ILE A 126 -8.36 3.77 -0.39
CA ILE A 126 -9.26 4.92 -0.57
C ILE A 126 -10.65 4.65 0.02
N ASP A 127 -11.13 3.41 -0.09
CA ASP A 127 -12.40 2.95 0.49
C ASP A 127 -12.44 3.07 2.03
N THR A 128 -11.30 3.26 2.72
CA THR A 128 -11.25 3.59 4.17
C THR A 128 -11.66 5.03 4.50
N GLY A 129 -11.96 5.84 3.48
CA GLY A 129 -12.36 7.23 3.61
C GLY A 129 -11.18 8.21 3.65
N VAL A 130 -10.05 7.86 3.03
CA VAL A 130 -8.97 8.83 2.78
C VAL A 130 -9.45 9.88 1.77
N ASN A 131 -9.35 11.15 2.11
CA ASN A 131 -9.64 12.23 1.17
C ASN A 131 -8.43 12.47 0.26
N VAL A 132 -8.60 12.36 -1.05
CA VAL A 132 -7.49 12.40 -2.01
C VAL A 132 -7.50 13.72 -2.78
N LEU A 133 -6.37 14.42 -2.75
CA LEU A 133 -6.16 15.67 -3.49
C LEU A 133 -5.02 15.50 -4.50
N LEU A 134 -5.40 15.19 -5.74
CA LEU A 134 -4.46 15.05 -6.87
C LEU A 134 -4.07 16.41 -7.46
N ASN A 135 -2.96 16.44 -8.21
CA ASN A 135 -2.43 17.66 -8.83
C ASN A 135 -2.18 18.78 -7.80
N LYS A 136 -1.72 18.42 -6.60
CA LYS A 136 -1.38 19.35 -5.52
C LYS A 136 0.08 19.16 -5.11
N ASN A 137 0.95 20.02 -5.62
CA ASN A 137 2.35 20.05 -5.24
C ASN A 137 2.51 20.87 -3.95
N VAL A 138 2.71 20.20 -2.82
CA VAL A 138 3.01 20.86 -1.55
C VAL A 138 4.36 21.59 -1.64
N GLY A 139 4.38 22.85 -1.21
CA GLY A 139 5.49 23.77 -1.38
C GLY A 139 5.40 24.66 -2.63
N LYS A 140 4.52 24.34 -3.59
CA LYS A 140 4.22 25.21 -4.75
C LYS A 140 2.75 25.62 -4.82
N ASP A 141 1.85 24.65 -4.94
CA ASP A 141 0.40 24.87 -5.07
C ASP A 141 -0.29 24.99 -3.72
N VAL A 142 0.26 24.30 -2.70
CA VAL A 142 -0.22 24.33 -1.31
C VAL A 142 0.95 24.71 -0.42
N LYS A 143 0.82 25.80 0.34
CA LYS A 143 1.88 26.24 1.25
C LYS A 143 1.85 25.40 2.53
N LEU A 144 3.02 25.21 3.15
CA LEU A 144 3.14 24.34 4.33
C LEU A 144 2.27 24.84 5.50
N GLU A 145 2.15 26.15 5.66
CA GLU A 145 1.36 26.77 6.73
C GLU A 145 -0.14 26.45 6.61
N GLN A 146 -0.62 26.20 5.38
CA GLN A 146 -2.01 25.81 5.13
C GLN A 146 -2.31 24.37 5.57
N LEU A 147 -1.29 23.54 5.77
CA LEU A 147 -1.44 22.15 6.23
C LEU A 147 -1.49 22.02 7.75
N LEU A 148 -1.06 23.06 8.48
CA LEU A 148 -0.95 23.07 9.94
C LEU A 148 -2.14 23.74 10.64
N ALA A 149 -3.03 24.36 9.87
CA ALA A 149 -4.24 25.04 10.35
C ALA A 149 -5.42 24.06 10.50
#